data_AF-A0A1I5AAS5-F1
#
_entry.id   AF-A0A1I5AAS5-F1
#
_cell.length_a   1.000
_cell.length_b   1.000
_cell.length_c   1.000
_cell.angle_alpha   90.00
_cell.angle_beta   90.00
_cell.angle_gamma   90.00
#
_symmetry.space_group_name_H-M   'P 1'
#
loop_
_entity.id
_entity.type
_entity.pdbx_description
1 polymer ?
#
loop_
_entity_poly.entity_id
_entity_poly.type
_entity_poly.pdbx_seq_one_letter_code
_entity_poly.pdbx_strand_id
1 'polypeptide(L)'
;MSAPDGSPVGAERSVGQLFASATAEMSALVHDEIALAKAQLRQDVKRGMVGGGAFTAAGAVLIFSLPMLSFALAYGIRTWSDWNLAICFLLSFAANVLVAVVLTVVGVAFSKKAKKGQGPQKVAASMKETAGVLQNAKPHPRRPAPADSAVEAVARSTS
;
A
#
# COMPACT_ATOMS: atom_id res chain seq x y z
N MET A 1 -19.65 45.00 -51.48
CA MET A 1 -18.18 44.79 -51.51
C MET A 1 -17.77 44.31 -50.13
N SER A 2 -17.16 43.13 -50.08
CA SER A 2 -16.97 42.26 -48.91
C SER A 2 -15.92 42.76 -47.92
N ALA A 3 -16.09 42.41 -46.65
CA ALA A 3 -14.98 42.17 -45.72
C ALA A 3 -14.91 40.65 -45.48
N PRO A 4 -13.78 39.97 -45.76
CA PRO A 4 -13.59 38.57 -45.42
C PRO A 4 -12.91 38.47 -44.06
N ASP A 5 -13.64 38.06 -43.02
CA ASP A 5 -13.03 37.60 -41.77
C ASP A 5 -12.49 36.18 -41.99
N GLY A 6 -11.24 36.14 -42.44
CA GLY A 6 -10.44 34.94 -42.53
C GLY A 6 -10.04 34.46 -41.14
N SER A 7 -10.94 33.72 -40.49
CA SER A 7 -10.50 32.74 -39.50
C SER A 7 -9.69 31.68 -40.28
N PRO A 8 -8.41 31.42 -39.95
CA PRO A 8 -7.62 30.42 -40.65
C PRO A 8 -8.10 29.03 -40.23
N VAL A 9 -9.21 28.59 -40.83
CA VAL A 9 -9.61 27.19 -40.89
C VAL A 9 -8.69 26.55 -41.93
N GLY A 10 -7.52 26.05 -41.50
CA GLY A 10 -6.65 25.29 -42.42
C GLY A 10 -5.15 25.52 -42.32
N ALA A 11 -4.59 25.92 -41.17
CA ALA A 11 -3.19 25.57 -40.91
C ALA A 11 -3.17 24.07 -40.60
N GLU A 12 -2.81 23.22 -41.58
CA GLU A 12 -2.55 21.80 -41.36
C GLU A 12 -1.64 21.68 -40.13
N ARG A 13 -2.20 21.15 -39.04
CA ARG A 13 -1.48 21.07 -37.78
C ARG A 13 -0.24 20.25 -38.03
N SER A 14 0.94 20.85 -37.84
CA SER A 14 2.18 20.16 -38.18
C SER A 14 2.26 18.86 -37.39
N VAL A 15 2.87 17.83 -37.97
CA VAL A 15 3.04 16.52 -37.31
C VAL A 15 3.67 16.68 -35.91
N GLY A 16 4.55 17.67 -35.74
CA GLY A 16 5.13 18.05 -34.45
C GLY A 16 4.12 18.63 -33.46
N GLN A 17 3.16 19.45 -33.90
CA GLN A 17 2.09 19.98 -33.05
C GLN A 17 1.03 18.93 -32.68
N LEU A 18 0.82 17.89 -33.49
CA LEU A 18 -0.03 16.74 -33.18
C LEU A 18 0.61 15.83 -32.15
N PHE A 19 1.91 15.57 -32.31
CA PHE A 19 2.68 14.76 -31.36
C PHE A 19 2.81 15.48 -30.01
N ALA A 20 3.04 16.80 -30.03
CA ALA A 20 3.08 17.62 -28.82
C ALA A 20 1.73 17.62 -28.07
N SER A 21 0.59 17.72 -28.78
CA SER A 21 -0.72 17.65 -28.14
C SER A 21 -1.05 16.25 -27.62
N ALA A 22 -0.74 15.19 -28.38
CA ALA A 22 -0.95 13.81 -27.93
C ALA A 22 -0.11 13.48 -26.70
N THR A 23 1.13 13.96 -26.64
CA THR A 23 2.00 13.80 -25.46
C THR A 23 1.46 14.59 -24.26
N ALA A 24 0.93 15.80 -24.49
CA ALA A 24 0.33 16.60 -23.44
C ALA A 24 -0.94 15.95 -22.86
N GLU A 25 -1.81 15.38 -23.70
CA GLU A 25 -3.00 14.65 -23.26
C GLU A 25 -2.63 13.37 -22.48
N MET A 26 -1.62 12.64 -22.95
CA MET A 26 -1.13 11.46 -22.22
C MET A 26 -0.55 11.86 -20.85
N SER A 27 0.16 12.98 -20.76
CA SER A 27 0.67 13.54 -19.49
C SER A 27 -0.45 13.95 -18.54
N ALA A 28 -1.52 14.56 -19.06
CA ALA A 28 -2.72 14.91 -18.30
C ALA A 28 -3.43 13.66 -17.74
N LEU A 29 -3.59 12.62 -18.57
CA LEU A 29 -4.19 11.34 -18.16
C LEU A 29 -3.42 10.68 -17.01
N VAL A 30 -2.08 10.64 -17.13
CA VAL A 30 -1.21 10.08 -16.09
C VAL A 30 -1.34 10.87 -14.79
N HIS A 31 -1.45 12.20 -14.86
CA HIS A 31 -1.63 13.03 -13.68
C HIS A 31 -2.96 12.75 -12.97
N ASP A 32 -4.03 12.56 -13.75
CA ASP A 32 -5.35 12.21 -13.23
C ASP A 32 -5.38 10.81 -12.60
N GLU A 33 -4.74 9.83 -13.22
CA GLU A 33 -4.63 8.46 -12.67
C GLU A 33 -3.85 8.45 -11.35
N ILE A 34 -2.78 9.25 -11.26
CA ILE A 34 -2.01 9.45 -10.02
C ILE A 34 -2.86 10.16 -8.96
N ALA A 35 -3.62 11.19 -9.34
CA ALA A 35 -4.51 11.91 -8.43
C ALA A 35 -5.59 10.98 -7.86
N LEU A 36 -6.15 10.12 -8.71
CA LEU A 36 -7.13 9.11 -8.33
C LEU A 36 -6.53 8.04 -7.41
N ALA A 37 -5.37 7.48 -7.78
CA ALA A 37 -4.65 6.51 -6.95
C ALA A 37 -4.28 7.10 -5.58
N LYS A 38 -3.92 8.39 -5.52
CA LYS A 38 -3.64 9.11 -4.28
C LYS A 38 -4.91 9.29 -3.44
N ALA A 39 -6.05 9.56 -4.06
CA ALA A 39 -7.35 9.63 -3.39
C ALA A 39 -7.74 8.27 -2.80
N GLN A 40 -7.58 7.19 -3.58
CA GLN A 40 -7.85 5.83 -3.15
C GLN A 40 -6.93 5.42 -1.99
N LEU A 41 -5.63 5.71 -2.09
CA LEU A 41 -4.67 5.46 -1.00
C LEU A 41 -5.05 6.22 0.28
N ARG A 42 -5.45 7.49 0.18
CA ARG A 42 -5.95 8.25 1.34
C ARG A 42 -7.20 7.63 1.93
N GLN A 43 -8.12 7.14 1.10
CA GLN A 43 -9.33 6.46 1.55
C GLN A 43 -9.02 5.12 2.22
N ASP A 44 -8.06 4.36 1.71
CA ASP A 44 -7.59 3.11 2.30
C ASP A 44 -6.86 3.35 3.62
N VAL A 45 -6.02 4.38 3.70
CA VAL A 45 -5.39 4.81 4.96
C VAL A 45 -6.46 5.23 5.96
N LYS A 46 -7.46 6.00 5.56
CA LYS A 46 -8.55 6.42 6.45
C LYS A 46 -9.37 5.22 6.95
N ARG A 47 -9.70 4.29 6.06
CA ARG A 47 -10.39 3.03 6.41
C ARG A 47 -9.55 2.17 7.34
N GLY A 48 -8.27 2.01 7.04
CA GLY A 48 -7.31 1.27 7.85
C GLY A 48 -7.08 1.91 9.21
N MET A 49 -7.09 3.24 9.30
CA MET A 49 -6.95 3.99 10.54
C MET A 49 -8.20 3.88 11.42
N VAL A 50 -9.40 4.00 10.85
CA VAL A 50 -10.65 3.83 11.60
C VAL A 50 -10.77 2.39 12.10
N GLY A 51 -10.53 1.41 11.21
CA GLY A 51 -10.54 -0.01 11.59
C GLY A 51 -9.48 -0.32 12.64
N GLY A 52 -8.22 -0.01 12.35
CA GLY A 52 -7.09 -0.27 13.25
C GLY A 52 -7.18 0.47 14.59
N GLY A 53 -7.66 1.72 14.58
CA GLY A 53 -7.88 2.51 15.78
C GLY A 53 -8.97 1.91 16.68
N ALA A 54 -10.11 1.51 16.10
CA ALA A 54 -11.18 0.85 16.83
C ALA A 54 -10.73 -0.50 17.42
N PHE A 55 -9.95 -1.30 16.67
CA PHE A 55 -9.39 -2.55 17.17
C PHE A 55 -8.39 -2.33 18.32
N THR A 56 -7.57 -1.28 18.24
CA THR A 56 -6.62 -0.94 19.32
C THR A 56 -7.38 -0.52 20.58
N ALA A 57 -8.39 0.34 20.45
CA ALA A 57 -9.22 0.78 21.56
C ALA A 57 -9.99 -0.40 22.20
N ALA A 58 -10.61 -1.25 21.38
CA ALA A 58 -11.29 -2.46 21.86
C ALA A 58 -10.33 -3.41 22.60
N GLY A 59 -9.11 -3.59 22.06
CA GLY A 59 -8.06 -4.36 22.73
C GLY A 59 -7.66 -3.77 24.08
N ALA A 60 -7.50 -2.45 24.17
CA ALA A 60 -7.19 -1.78 25.42
C ALA A 60 -8.31 -1.95 26.46
N VAL A 61 -9.57 -1.77 26.07
CA VAL A 61 -10.74 -1.99 26.94
C VAL A 61 -10.79 -3.43 27.44
N LEU A 62 -10.57 -4.42 26.57
CA LEU A 62 -10.52 -5.83 26.97
C LEU A 62 -9.43 -6.08 28.00
N ILE A 63 -8.21 -5.59 27.78
CA ILE A 63 -7.08 -5.74 28.72
C ILE A 63 -7.42 -5.11 30.08
N PHE A 64 -7.96 -3.89 30.09
CA PHE A 64 -8.36 -3.21 31.32
C PHE A 64 -9.53 -3.88 32.04
N SER A 65 -10.38 -4.64 31.32
CA SER A 65 -11.49 -5.39 31.90
C SER A 65 -11.09 -6.73 32.54
N LEU A 66 -9.90 -7.27 32.23
CA LEU A 66 -9.44 -8.59 32.71
C LEU A 66 -9.47 -8.75 34.24
N PRO A 67 -9.04 -7.77 35.06
CA PRO A 67 -9.14 -7.90 36.51
C PRO A 67 -10.60 -8.03 36.96
N MET A 68 -11.49 -7.19 36.41
CA MET A 68 -12.92 -7.24 36.74
C MET A 68 -13.56 -8.57 36.33
N LEU A 69 -13.23 -9.08 35.14
CA LEU A 69 -13.68 -10.39 34.68
C LEU A 69 -13.18 -11.53 35.57
N SER A 70 -11.94 -11.42 36.07
CA SER A 70 -11.36 -12.40 37.00
C SER A 70 -12.10 -12.40 38.34
N PHE A 71 -12.46 -11.24 38.88
CA PHE A 71 -13.30 -11.15 40.08
C PHE A 71 -14.68 -11.76 39.83
N ALA A 72 -15.34 -11.41 38.72
CA ALA A 72 -16.67 -11.92 38.38
C ALA A 72 -16.68 -13.46 38.27
N LEU A 73 -15.67 -14.05 37.61
CA LEU A 73 -15.51 -15.50 37.52
C LEU A 73 -15.22 -16.12 38.89
N ALA A 74 -14.34 -15.53 39.70
CA ALA A 74 -13.98 -16.09 41.00
C ALA A 74 -15.18 -16.15 41.94
N TYR A 75 -15.98 -15.07 41.99
CA TYR A 75 -17.23 -15.06 42.75
C TYR A 75 -18.28 -16.01 42.15
N GLY A 76 -18.39 -16.09 40.83
CA GLY A 76 -19.31 -17.02 40.16
C GLY A 76 -18.98 -18.50 40.41
N ILE A 77 -17.69 -18.86 40.46
CA ILE A 77 -17.28 -20.24 40.81
C ILE A 77 -17.53 -20.50 42.30
N ARG A 78 -17.26 -19.51 43.15
CA ARG A 78 -17.48 -19.60 44.60
C ARG A 78 -18.96 -19.87 44.92
N THR A 79 -19.91 -19.27 44.21
CA THR A 79 -21.35 -19.48 44.50
C THR A 79 -21.85 -20.90 44.20
N TRP A 80 -21.19 -21.64 43.31
CA TRP A 80 -21.58 -23.01 42.96
C TRP A 80 -20.80 -24.09 43.72
N SER A 81 -19.57 -23.80 44.14
CA SER A 81 -18.66 -24.82 44.71
C SER A 81 -18.31 -24.63 46.18
N ASP A 82 -18.57 -23.46 46.80
CA ASP A 82 -18.14 -23.11 48.17
C ASP A 82 -16.63 -23.29 48.47
N TRP A 83 -15.83 -23.54 47.44
CA TRP A 83 -14.38 -23.75 47.50
C TRP A 83 -13.63 -22.50 47.95
N ASN A 84 -12.44 -22.69 48.51
CA ASN A 84 -11.56 -21.59 48.93
C ASN A 84 -11.41 -20.53 47.82
N LEU A 85 -11.53 -19.24 48.18
CA LEU A 85 -11.43 -18.11 47.24
C LEU A 85 -10.14 -18.16 46.41
N ALA A 86 -9.02 -18.60 47.00
CA ALA A 86 -7.74 -18.70 46.31
C ALA A 86 -7.82 -19.66 45.11
N ILE A 87 -8.49 -20.81 45.28
CA ILE A 87 -8.69 -21.80 44.20
C ILE A 87 -9.60 -21.21 43.11
N CYS A 88 -10.63 -20.47 43.50
CA CYS A 88 -11.54 -19.82 42.55
C CYS A 88 -10.83 -18.76 41.69
N PHE A 89 -9.95 -17.95 42.28
CA PHE A 89 -9.11 -17.01 41.54
C PHE A 89 -8.13 -17.71 40.60
N LEU A 90 -7.50 -18.80 41.06
CA LEU A 90 -6.59 -19.59 40.24
C LEU A 90 -7.31 -20.17 39.02
N LEU A 91 -8.51 -20.72 39.19
CA LEU A 91 -9.34 -21.24 38.11
C LEU A 91 -9.78 -20.14 37.15
N SER A 92 -10.16 -18.97 37.66
CA SER A 92 -10.56 -17.82 36.86
C SER A 92 -9.41 -17.31 36.00
N PHE A 93 -8.21 -17.27 36.57
CA PHE A 93 -6.99 -16.96 35.84
C PHE A 93 -6.71 -18.00 34.75
N ALA A 94 -6.77 -19.29 35.08
CA ALA A 94 -6.59 -20.37 34.12
C ALA A 94 -7.62 -20.30 32.96
N ALA A 95 -8.87 -19.98 33.26
CA ALA A 95 -9.92 -19.77 32.25
C ALA A 95 -9.59 -18.58 31.33
N ASN A 96 -9.17 -17.44 31.87
CA ASN A 96 -8.74 -16.30 31.07
C ASN A 96 -7.53 -16.61 30.19
N VAL A 97 -6.54 -17.35 30.70
CA VAL A 97 -5.39 -17.81 29.92
C VAL A 97 -5.83 -18.73 28.78
N LEU A 98 -6.75 -19.66 29.03
CA LEU A 98 -7.27 -20.57 28.02
C LEU A 98 -8.00 -19.80 26.91
N VAL A 99 -8.84 -18.81 27.26
CA VAL A 99 -9.47 -17.91 26.29
C VAL A 99 -8.43 -17.14 25.49
N ALA A 100 -7.39 -16.60 26.14
CA ALA A 100 -6.31 -15.86 25.46
C ALA A 100 -5.55 -16.74 24.46
N VAL A 101 -5.27 -18.00 24.80
CA VAL A 101 -4.65 -18.98 23.90
C VAL A 101 -5.55 -19.23 22.68
N VAL A 102 -6.84 -19.49 22.88
CA VAL A 102 -7.80 -19.70 21.79
C VAL A 102 -7.85 -18.49 20.88
N LEU A 103 -7.95 -17.28 21.44
CA LEU A 103 -8.02 -16.03 20.68
C LEU A 103 -6.74 -15.79 19.87
N THR A 104 -5.58 -16.14 20.44
CA THR A 104 -4.28 -16.07 19.75
C THR A 104 -4.22 -17.06 18.58
N VAL A 105 -4.67 -18.30 18.79
CA VAL A 105 -4.71 -19.32 17.72
C VAL A 105 -5.63 -18.88 16.59
N VAL A 106 -6.82 -18.37 16.90
CA VAL A 106 -7.76 -17.84 15.91
C VAL A 106 -7.14 -16.66 15.17
N GLY A 107 -6.58 -15.68 15.88
CA GLY A 107 -5.91 -14.52 15.28
C GLY A 107 -4.79 -14.91 14.32
N VAL A 108 -3.97 -15.90 14.70
CA VAL A 108 -2.90 -16.45 13.86
C VAL A 108 -3.47 -17.20 12.65
N ALA A 109 -4.54 -17.98 12.82
CA ALA A 109 -5.19 -18.70 11.73
C ALA A 109 -5.77 -17.74 10.67
N PHE A 110 -6.47 -16.69 11.12
CA PHE A 110 -6.97 -15.62 10.24
C PHE A 110 -5.82 -14.88 9.55
N SER A 111 -4.76 -14.55 10.28
CA SER A 111 -3.58 -13.90 9.72
C SER A 111 -2.88 -14.77 8.67
N LYS A 112 -2.76 -16.09 8.90
CA LYS A 112 -2.23 -17.04 7.91
C LYS A 112 -3.11 -17.09 6.67
N LYS A 113 -4.44 -17.06 6.82
CA LYS A 113 -5.40 -17.05 5.71
C LYS A 113 -5.27 -15.76 4.88
N ALA A 114 -5.16 -14.61 5.54
CA ALA A 114 -4.92 -13.32 4.90
C ALA A 114 -3.56 -13.27 4.18
N LYS A 115 -2.51 -13.82 4.80
CA LYS A 115 -1.17 -13.95 4.20
C LYS A 115 -1.13 -14.92 3.02
N LYS A 116 -2.05 -15.88 2.90
CA LYS A 116 -2.10 -16.80 1.74
C LYS A 116 -2.65 -16.11 0.49
N GLY A 117 -3.45 -15.05 0.63
CA GLY A 117 -3.96 -14.19 -0.46
C GLY A 117 -2.97 -13.10 -0.91
N GLN A 118 -1.68 -13.39 -0.91
CA GLN A 118 -0.53 -12.48 -0.87
C GLN A 118 -0.27 -11.60 -2.12
N GLY A 119 -1.30 -11.08 -2.79
CA GLY A 119 -1.14 -10.13 -3.91
C GLY A 119 -0.44 -8.82 -3.49
N PRO A 120 -0.91 -8.09 -2.45
CA PRO A 120 -0.40 -6.74 -2.15
C PRO A 120 1.01 -6.71 -1.54
N GLN A 121 1.37 -7.68 -0.70
CA GLN A 121 2.70 -7.73 -0.05
C GLN A 121 3.82 -8.12 -1.01
N LYS A 122 3.54 -9.01 -1.98
CA LYS A 122 4.52 -9.40 -3.00
C LYS A 122 4.82 -8.24 -3.95
N VAL A 123 3.79 -7.48 -4.35
CA VAL A 123 3.95 -6.29 -5.19
C VAL A 123 4.78 -5.21 -4.47
N ALA A 124 4.51 -4.95 -3.20
CA ALA A 124 5.31 -4.00 -2.41
C ALA A 124 6.77 -4.46 -2.23
N ALA A 125 7.01 -5.75 -2.06
CA ALA A 125 8.35 -6.33 -1.96
C ALA A 125 9.11 -6.21 -3.30
N SER A 126 8.50 -6.59 -4.42
CA SER A 126 9.11 -6.46 -5.75
C SER A 126 9.38 -5.00 -6.12
N MET A 127 8.54 -4.05 -5.72
CA MET A 127 8.84 -2.62 -5.95
C MET A 127 10.01 -2.12 -5.11
N LYS A 128 10.15 -2.56 -3.85
CA LYS A 128 11.33 -2.26 -3.03
C LYS A 128 12.61 -2.87 -3.60
N GLU A 129 12.52 -4.08 -4.15
CA GLU A 129 13.64 -4.75 -4.81
C GLU A 129 14.07 -4.01 -6.07
N THR A 130 13.12 -3.64 -6.94
CA THR A 130 13.40 -2.84 -8.15
C THR A 130 14.00 -1.47 -7.82
N ALA A 131 13.49 -0.78 -6.80
CA ALA A 131 14.09 0.47 -6.32
C ALA A 131 15.50 0.25 -5.76
N GLY A 132 15.71 -0.88 -5.08
CA GLY A 132 17.00 -1.33 -4.55
C GLY A 132 18.06 -1.61 -5.62
N VAL A 133 17.65 -2.11 -6.78
CA VAL A 133 18.52 -2.33 -7.94
C VAL A 133 18.81 -1.00 -8.65
N LEU A 134 17.80 -0.15 -8.82
CA LEU A 134 17.95 1.16 -9.47
C LEU A 134 18.84 2.13 -8.68
N GLN A 135 18.78 2.12 -7.34
CA GLN A 135 19.67 2.95 -6.51
C GLN A 135 21.13 2.45 -6.51
N ASN A 136 21.35 1.14 -6.75
CA ASN A 136 22.69 0.55 -6.86
C ASN A 136 23.27 0.65 -8.27
N ALA A 137 22.44 0.92 -9.28
CA ALA A 137 22.89 1.20 -10.64
C ALA A 137 23.53 2.60 -10.69
N LYS A 138 24.85 2.66 -10.47
CA LYS A 138 25.66 3.88 -10.62
C LYS A 138 25.49 4.44 -12.04
N PRO A 139 25.11 5.73 -12.24
CA PRO A 139 24.97 6.32 -13.57
C PRO A 139 26.29 6.15 -14.32
N HIS A 140 26.30 5.33 -15.37
CA HIS A 140 27.48 5.17 -16.20
C HIS A 140 27.70 6.49 -16.95
N PRO A 141 28.84 7.16 -16.79
CA PRO A 141 29.17 8.32 -17.62
C PRO A 141 29.15 7.85 -19.07
N ARG A 142 28.26 8.43 -19.88
CA ARG A 142 28.29 8.24 -21.32
C ARG A 142 29.69 8.65 -21.79
N ARG A 143 30.54 7.67 -22.13
CA ARG A 143 31.80 7.97 -22.81
C ARG A 143 31.42 8.76 -24.05
N PRO A 144 31.95 9.98 -24.27
CA PRO A 144 31.74 10.68 -25.51
C PRO A 144 32.19 9.73 -26.61
N ALA A 145 31.26 9.32 -27.48
CA ALA A 145 31.64 8.64 -28.69
C ALA A 145 32.61 9.58 -29.43
N PRO A 146 33.75 9.10 -29.95
CA PRO A 146 34.60 9.93 -30.78
C PRO A 146 33.74 10.38 -31.96
N ALA A 147 33.45 11.68 -32.02
CA ALA A 147 32.55 12.28 -33.01
C ALA A 147 33.06 12.12 -34.45
N ASP A 148 34.25 11.54 -34.65
CA ASP A 148 34.93 11.52 -35.93
C ASP A 148 34.81 10.16 -36.67
N SER A 149 34.49 9.06 -35.98
CA SER A 149 34.52 7.72 -36.59
C SER A 149 33.22 7.28 -37.28
N ALA A 150 32.06 7.77 -36.82
CA ALA A 150 30.76 7.42 -37.40
C ALA A 150 30.43 8.22 -38.67
N VAL A 151 30.93 9.46 -38.77
CA VAL A 151 30.78 10.30 -39.97
C VAL A 151 31.71 9.85 -41.10
N GLU A 152 32.91 9.34 -40.79
CA GLU A 152 33.86 8.87 -41.80
C GLU A 152 33.49 7.48 -42.37
N ALA A 153 32.84 6.61 -41.58
CA ALA A 153 32.37 5.31 -42.04
C ALA A 153 31.17 5.39 -43.00
N VAL A 154 30.32 6.43 -42.88
CA VAL A 154 29.21 6.70 -43.80
C VAL A 154 29.68 7.35 -45.10
N ALA A 155 30.74 8.16 -45.07
CA ALA A 155 31.27 8.84 -46.25
C ALA A 155 32.11 7.93 -47.18
N ARG A 156 32.69 6.85 -46.65
CA ARG A 156 33.58 5.94 -47.42
C ARG A 156 32.86 4.84 -48.21
N SER A 157 31.53 4.74 -48.09
CA SER A 157 30.72 3.70 -48.75
C SER A 157 30.01 4.18 -50.03
N THR A 158 30.25 5.42 -50.48
CA THR A 158 29.59 6.00 -51.65
C THR A 158 30.57 6.48 -52.73
N SER A 159 31.70 5.80 -52.91
CA SER A 159 32.60 6.02 -54.05
C SER A 159 33.01 4.70 -54.69
#